data_AF-A0A370HXT0-F1
#
_entry.id   AF-A0A370HXT0-F1
#
_cell.length_a   1.000
_cell.length_b   1.000
_cell.length_c   1.000
_cell.angle_alpha   90.00
_cell.angle_beta   90.00
_cell.angle_gamma   90.00
#
_symmetry.space_group_name_H-M   'P 1'
#
loop_
_entity.id
_entity.type
_entity.pdbx_description
1 polymer ?
#
loop_
_entity_poly.entity_id
_entity_poly.type
_entity_poly.pdbx_seq_one_letter_code
_entity_poly.pdbx_strand_id
1 'polypeptide(L)' 'MLDESDVAQAHVFYEMLSAEAESLAVALRPHLTRRGVPRASAEARLLERDLREVRRCLGLLRDRFPELGRGAVVDG' A
#
# COMPACT_ATOMS: atom_id res chain seq x y z
N MET A 1 -14.64 -2.41 -20.35
CA MET A 1 -14.37 -0.99 -20.59
C MET A 1 -14.43 -0.36 -19.21
N LEU A 2 -13.30 0.13 -18.70
CA LEU A 2 -13.31 0.88 -17.45
C LEU A 2 -13.91 2.25 -17.76
N ASP A 3 -14.91 2.68 -16.99
CA ASP A 3 -15.46 4.02 -17.12
C ASP A 3 -14.83 4.99 -16.11
N GLU A 4 -15.20 6.27 -16.19
CA GLU A 4 -14.69 7.31 -15.29
C GLU A 4 -15.04 7.03 -13.81
N SER A 5 -16.15 6.34 -13.55
CA SER A 5 -16.56 5.94 -12.20
C SER A 5 -15.64 4.84 -11.66
N ASP A 6 -15.28 3.85 -12.49
CA ASP A 6 -14.32 2.81 -12.11
C ASP A 6 -12.94 3.41 -11.74
N VAL A 7 -12.47 4.40 -12.50
CA VAL A 7 -11.21 5.09 -12.23
C VAL A 7 -11.28 5.91 -10.95
N ALA A 8 -12.38 6.66 -10.74
CA ALA A 8 -12.58 7.44 -9.52
C ALA A 8 -12.63 6.54 -8.27
N GLN A 9 -13.30 5.40 -8.35
CA GLN A 9 -13.31 4.41 -7.27
C GLN A 9 -11.92 3.83 -7.02
N ALA A 10 -11.17 3.51 -8.09
CA ALA A 10 -9.81 3.02 -7.97
C ALA A 10 -8.90 4.03 -7.26
N HIS A 11 -9.07 5.34 -7.51
CA HIS A 11 -8.36 6.38 -6.78
C HIS A 11 -8.65 6.34 -5.27
N VAL A 12 -9.92 6.27 -4.88
CA VAL A 12 -10.33 6.18 -3.46
C VAL A 12 -9.72 4.95 -2.79
N PHE A 13 -9.79 3.79 -3.44
CA PHE A 13 -9.18 2.57 -2.91
C PHE A 13 -7.66 2.66 -2.82
N TYR A 14 -7.01 3.27 -3.80
CA TYR A 14 -5.57 3.46 -3.81
C TYR A 14 -5.10 4.35 -2.66
N GLU A 15 -5.80 5.46 -2.40
CA GLU A 15 -5.51 6.35 -1.28
C GLU A 15 -5.68 5.64 0.08
N MET A 16 -6.81 4.93 0.25
CA MET A 16 -7.09 4.18 1.47
C MET A 16 -6.05 3.09 1.74
N LEU A 17 -5.71 2.28 0.73
CA LEU A 17 -4.71 1.23 0.86
C LEU A 17 -3.29 1.81 1.07
N SER A 18 -2.99 2.98 0.53
CA SER A 18 -1.72 3.66 0.77
C SER A 18 -1.59 4.11 2.21
N ALA A 19 -2.65 4.74 2.77
CA ALA A 19 -2.69 5.12 4.18
C ALA A 19 -2.61 3.91 5.13
N GLU A 20 -3.25 2.79 4.77
CA GLU A 20 -3.14 1.54 5.52
C GLU A 20 -1.72 0.96 5.48
N ALA A 21 -1.08 0.95 4.30
CA ALA A 21 0.30 0.49 4.16
C ALA A 21 1.27 1.32 5.01
N GLU A 22 1.06 2.64 5.08
CA GLU A 22 1.85 3.53 5.95
C GLU A 22 1.61 3.20 7.43
N SER A 23 0.35 3.02 7.84
CA SER A 23 -0.02 2.68 9.20
C SER A 23 0.59 1.35 9.65
N LEU A 24 0.52 0.32 8.80
CA LEU A 24 1.16 -0.97 9.04
C LEU A 24 2.68 -0.88 9.09
N ALA A 25 3.31 -0.05 8.25
CA ALA A 25 4.75 0.18 8.29
C ALA A 25 5.20 0.88 9.58
N VAL A 26 4.42 1.85 10.06
CA VAL A 26 4.63 2.51 11.37
C VAL A 26 4.47 1.50 12.50
N ALA A 27 3.41 0.70 12.48
CA ALA A 27 3.16 -0.33 13.47
C ALA A 27 4.25 -1.42 13.49
N LEU A 28 4.83 -1.77 12.35
CA LEU A 28 5.92 -2.75 12.26
C LEU A 28 7.25 -2.21 12.82
N ARG A 29 7.47 -0.89 12.79
CA ARG A 29 8.75 -0.24 13.13
C ARG A 29 9.31 -0.61 14.52
N PRO A 30 8.52 -0.65 15.61
CA PRO A 30 8.99 -1.07 16.93
C PRO A 30 9.42 -2.54 17.00
N HIS A 31 8.93 -3.37 16.08
CA HIS A 31 9.26 -4.78 16.00
C HIS A 31 10.51 -5.05 15.15
N LEU A 32 11.12 -4.02 14.56
CA LEU A 32 12.36 -4.18 13.80
C LEU A 32 13.57 -4.29 14.73
N THR A 33 14.53 -5.10 14.31
CA THR A 33 15.90 -5.07 14.85
C THR A 33 16.58 -3.77 14.43
N ARG A 34 17.74 -3.46 15.04
CA ARG A 34 18.57 -2.32 14.61
C ARG A 34 18.98 -2.37 13.13
N ARG A 35 18.98 -3.56 12.52
CA ARG A 35 19.27 -3.76 11.09
C ARG A 35 18.04 -3.67 10.19
N GLY A 36 16.87 -3.31 10.72
CA GLY A 36 15.63 -3.18 9.96
C GLY A 36 14.92 -4.51 9.66
N VAL A 37 15.40 -5.63 10.22
CA VAL A 37 14.78 -6.96 10.05
C VAL A 37 13.72 -7.17 11.13
N PRO A 38 12.50 -7.63 10.81
CA PRO A 38 11.49 -7.95 11.82
C PRO A 38 11.99 -8.96 12.85
N ARG A 39 11.69 -8.73 14.13
CA ARG A 39 11.92 -9.71 15.20
C ARG A 39 11.06 -10.95 14.95
N ALA A 40 11.51 -12.11 15.39
CA ALA A 40 10.78 -13.38 15.26
C ALA A 40 9.61 -13.49 16.27
N SER A 41 8.73 -12.49 16.34
CA SER A 41 7.48 -12.55 17.10
C SER A 41 6.30 -12.86 16.16
N ALA A 42 5.23 -13.43 16.72
CA ALA A 42 4.00 -13.69 15.97
C ALA A 42 3.40 -12.38 15.42
N GLU A 43 3.37 -11.34 16.25
CA GLU A 43 2.86 -10.00 15.88
C GLU A 43 3.65 -9.38 14.72
N ALA A 44 4.99 -9.40 14.76
CA ALA A 44 5.80 -8.85 13.68
C ALA A 44 5.57 -9.58 12.35
N ARG A 45 5.40 -10.92 12.39
CA ARG A 45 5.08 -11.73 11.21
C ARG A 45 3.70 -11.43 10.63
N LEU A 46 2.71 -11.17 11.49
CA LEU A 46 1.37 -10.78 11.07
C LEU A 46 1.41 -9.40 10.40
N LEU A 47 2.00 -8.40 11.05
CA LEU A 47 2.17 -7.06 10.48
C LEU A 47 2.95 -7.08 9.15
N GLU A 48 4.01 -7.87 9.05
CA GLU A 48 4.76 -8.04 7.81
C GLU A 48 3.94 -8.74 6.70
N ARG A 49 3.14 -9.76 7.05
CA ARG A 49 2.25 -10.42 6.09
C ARG A 49 1.20 -9.45 5.58
N ASP A 50 0.55 -8.72 6.47
CA ASP A 50 -0.55 -7.82 6.14
C ASP A 50 -0.02 -6.63 5.30
N LEU A 51 1.14 -6.06 5.69
CA LEU A 51 1.82 -5.03 4.88
C LEU A 51 2.19 -5.53 3.47
N ARG A 52 2.65 -6.79 3.35
CA ARG A 52 2.94 -7.39 2.03
C ARG A 52 1.67 -7.54 1.20
N GLU A 53 0.55 -7.96 1.78
CA GLU A 53 -0.69 -8.11 1.05
C GLU A 53 -1.26 -6.77 0.60
N VAL A 54 -1.25 -5.74 1.46
CA VAL A 54 -1.69 -4.39 1.08
C VAL A 54 -0.85 -3.84 -0.07
N ARG A 55 0.48 -4.01 -0.02
CA ARG A 55 1.37 -3.61 -1.12
C ARG A 55 1.12 -4.39 -2.41
N ARG A 56 0.80 -5.69 -2.31
CA ARG A 56 0.40 -6.51 -3.45
C ARG A 56 -0.90 -5.99 -4.06
N CYS A 57 -1.91 -5.67 -3.25
CA CYS A 57 -3.17 -5.08 -3.70
C CYS A 57 -2.95 -3.73 -4.40
N LEU A 58 -2.10 -2.86 -3.86
CA LEU A 58 -1.72 -1.59 -4.51
C LEU A 58 -1.06 -1.83 -5.88
N GLY A 59 -0.19 -2.83 -5.99
CA GLY A 59 0.40 -3.24 -7.27
C GLY A 59 -0.65 -3.68 -8.28
N LEU A 60 -1.54 -4.59 -7.89
CA LEU A 60 -2.64 -5.06 -8.74
C LEU A 60 -3.58 -3.92 -9.18
N LEU A 61 -3.83 -2.97 -8.29
CA LEU A 61 -4.68 -1.82 -8.59
C LEU A 61 -4.01 -0.89 -9.61
N ARG A 62 -2.71 -0.64 -9.49
CA ARG A 62 -1.92 0.12 -10.49
C ARG A 62 -1.81 -0.58 -11.83
N ASP A 63 -1.65 -1.90 -11.84
CA ASP A 63 -1.58 -2.69 -13.07
C ASP A 63 -2.92 -2.65 -13.82
N ARG A 64 -4.04 -2.62 -13.08
CA ARG A 64 -5.39 -2.54 -13.64
C ARG A 64 -5.81 -1.11 -14.03
N PHE A 65 -5.33 -0.10 -13.31
CA PHE A 65 -5.64 1.32 -13.50
C PHE A 65 -4.34 2.14 -13.60
N PRO A 66 -3.70 2.19 -14.79
CA PRO A 66 -2.43 2.90 -15.00
C PRO A 66 -2.47 4.40 -14.68
N GLU A 67 -3.66 5.01 -14.70
CA GLU A 67 -3.94 6.40 -14.36
C GLU A 67 -3.47 6.75 -12.93
N LEU A 68 -3.53 5.78 -12.02
CA LEU A 68 -3.06 5.92 -10.63
C LEU A 68 -1.55 6.20 -10.53
N GLY A 69 -0.77 5.79 -11.54
CA GLY A 69 0.68 6.03 -11.59
C GLY A 69 1.07 7.39 -12.18
N ARG A 70 0.13 8.13 -12.79
CA ARG A 70 0.39 9.39 -13.49
C ARG A 70 0.06 10.64 -12.67
N GLY A 71 -0.63 10.51 -11.53
CA GLY A 71 -1.13 11.61 -10.71
C GLY A 71 -0.10 12.40 -9.87
N ALA A 72 1.21 12.15 -10.00
CA ALA A 72 2.25 12.90 -9.27
C ALA A 72 3.00 13.94 -10.13
N VAL A 73 2.62 14.11 -11.41
CA VAL A 73 3.13 15.20 -12.25
C VAL A 73 1.95 16.12 -12.58
N VAL A 74 1.57 16.93 -11.59
CA VAL A 74 0.90 18.20 -11.88
C VAL A 74 2.04 19.19 -12.15
N ASP A 75 2.33 19.40 -13.43
CA ASP A 75 2.94 20.64 -13.90
C ASP A 75 1.96 21.79 -13.61
N GLY A 76 2.44 22.80 -12.90
CA GLY A 76 1.70 24.02 -12.53
C GLY A 76 2.44 24.85 -11.50
#